data_AF-A0A9X3G819-F1
#
_entry.id   AF-A0A9X3G819-F1
#
_cell.length_a   1.000
_cell.length_b   1.000
_cell.length_c   1.000
_cell.angle_alpha   90.00
_cell.angle_beta   90.00
_cell.angle_gamma   90.00
#
_symmetry.space_group_name_H-M   'P 1'
#
loop_
_entity.id
_entity.type
_entity.pdbx_description
1 polymer ?
#
loop_
_entity_poly.entity_id
_entity_poly.type
_entity_poly.pdbx_seq_one_letter_code
_entity_poly.pdbx_strand_id
1 'polypeptide(L)'
;MDVGSVDPRDVRWEIDEPRYRVHFWTESADPVTGSIGRGADEQELSGPDVDGAAVLAWAADEATERGADWFEVFVVVDRTPGDRGLVRLTPLR
;
A
#
# COMPACT_ATOMS: atom_id res chain seq x y z
N MET A 1 -2.36 -4.09 -19.95
CA MET A 1 -3.10 -2.84 -19.67
C MET A 1 -4.09 -2.67 -20.79
N ASP A 2 -5.37 -2.56 -20.45
CA ASP A 2 -6.46 -2.32 -21.39
C ASP A 2 -7.02 -0.90 -21.16
N VAL A 3 -7.40 -0.21 -22.23
CA VAL A 3 -7.85 1.19 -22.17
C VAL A 3 -9.22 1.32 -22.84
N GLY A 4 -10.17 1.98 -22.17
CA GLY A 4 -11.52 2.20 -22.66
C GLY A 4 -12.07 3.56 -22.24
N SER A 5 -13.12 4.03 -22.92
CA SER A 5 -13.85 5.25 -22.55
C SER A 5 -14.74 5.00 -21.33
N VAL A 6 -14.86 6.01 -20.45
CA VAL A 6 -15.66 5.97 -19.23
C VAL A 6 -16.63 7.16 -19.24
N ASP A 7 -17.88 6.97 -18.78
CA ASP A 7 -18.83 8.06 -18.52
C ASP A 7 -18.64 8.55 -17.08
N PRO A 8 -18.21 9.80 -16.84
CA PRO A 8 -18.00 10.30 -15.47
C PRO A 8 -19.28 10.30 -14.61
N ARG A 9 -20.47 10.17 -15.22
CA ARG A 9 -21.74 10.07 -14.49
C ARG A 9 -21.97 8.67 -13.87
N ASP A 10 -21.13 7.68 -14.16
CA ASP A 10 -21.23 6.35 -13.55
C ASP A 10 -20.74 6.31 -12.09
N VAL A 11 -20.00 7.34 -11.66
CA VAL A 11 -19.39 7.44 -10.33
C VAL A 11 -20.47 7.69 -9.29
N ARG A 12 -20.55 6.81 -8.29
CA ARG A 12 -21.58 6.87 -7.23
C ARG A 12 -21.08 7.42 -5.90
N TRP A 13 -19.77 7.45 -5.71
CA TRP A 13 -19.11 7.89 -4.48
C TRP A 13 -17.63 8.14 -4.75
N GLU A 14 -17.01 8.90 -3.85
CA GLU A 14 -15.58 9.22 -3.84
C GLU A 14 -15.10 9.30 -2.39
N ILE A 15 -13.81 9.04 -2.16
CA ILE A 15 -13.15 9.25 -0.88
C ILE A 15 -12.23 10.47 -1.07
N ASP A 16 -12.61 11.58 -0.45
CA ASP A 16 -11.89 12.86 -0.55
C ASP A 16 -10.54 12.82 0.19
N GLU A 17 -10.49 12.13 1.33
CA GLU A 17 -9.30 11.97 2.16
C GLU A 17 -8.95 10.48 2.32
N PRO A 18 -8.31 9.86 1.31
CA PRO A 18 -7.95 8.45 1.37
C PRO A 18 -6.91 8.19 2.44
N ARG A 19 -7.02 7.02 3.09
CA ARG A 19 -5.98 6.49 3.95
C ARG A 19 -5.16 5.48 3.18
N TYR A 20 -3.87 5.46 3.42
CA TYR A 20 -2.97 4.50 2.80
C TYR A 20 -2.35 3.61 3.86
N ARG A 21 -2.13 2.35 3.52
CA ARG A 21 -1.38 1.42 4.35
C ARG A 21 -0.13 1.00 3.61
N VAL A 22 1.01 1.06 4.28
CA VAL A 22 2.29 0.67 3.72
C VAL A 22 2.90 -0.41 4.58
N HIS A 23 3.29 -1.52 3.96
CA HIS A 23 3.98 -2.63 4.62
C HIS A 23 5.40 -2.71 4.08
N PHE A 24 6.39 -2.59 4.95
CA PHE A 24 7.80 -2.78 4.63
C PHE A 24 8.23 -4.16 5.09
N TRP A 25 8.57 -5.02 4.14
CA TRP A 25 8.86 -6.42 4.41
C TRP A 25 10.35 -6.68 4.49
N THR A 26 10.74 -7.57 5.40
CA THR A 26 12.10 -8.08 5.53
C THR A 26 12.10 -9.61 5.58
N GLU A 27 13.04 -10.22 4.88
CA GLU A 27 13.34 -11.64 4.89
C GLU A 27 14.69 -11.85 5.58
N SER A 28 14.70 -12.68 6.61
CA SER A 28 15.95 -13.08 7.27
C SER A 28 16.01 -14.59 7.39
N ALA A 29 17.19 -15.14 7.10
CA ALA A 29 17.45 -16.56 7.31
C ALA A 29 17.91 -16.77 8.75
N ASP A 30 17.29 -17.73 9.44
CA ASP A 30 17.78 -18.19 10.72
C ASP A 30 19.16 -18.86 10.52
N PRO A 31 20.21 -18.41 11.21
CA PRO A 31 21.58 -18.89 10.97
C PRO A 31 21.81 -20.33 11.45
N VAL A 32 20.92 -20.90 12.26
CA VAL A 32 21.03 -22.25 12.83
C VAL A 32 20.18 -23.24 12.04
N THR A 33 18.95 -22.88 11.71
CA THR A 33 17.98 -23.78 11.06
C THR A 33 17.89 -23.55 9.55
N GLY A 34 18.34 -22.40 9.06
CA GLY A 34 18.19 -21.99 7.66
C GLY A 34 16.76 -21.62 7.25
N SER A 35 15.81 -21.58 8.19
CA SER A 35 14.43 -21.19 7.88
C SER A 35 14.33 -19.71 7.54
N ILE A 36 13.53 -19.35 6.54
CA ILE A 36 13.26 -17.95 6.20
C ILE A 36 12.12 -17.42 7.08
N GLY A 37 12.44 -16.45 7.93
CA GLY A 37 11.47 -15.63 8.66
C GLY A 37 11.12 -14.38 7.85
N ARG A 38 9.85 -13.95 7.97
CA ARG A 38 9.38 -12.68 7.40
C ARG A 38 8.91 -11.74 8.50
N GLY A 39 9.42 -10.52 8.49
CA GLY A 39 8.95 -9.42 9.31
C GLY A 39 8.25 -8.37 8.45
N ALA A 40 7.30 -7.64 9.04
CA ALA A 40 6.68 -6.47 8.44
C ALA A 40 6.68 -5.31 9.43
N ASP A 41 7.02 -4.13 8.95
CA ASP A 41 6.70 -2.85 9.61
C ASP A 41 5.54 -2.21 8.86
N GLU A 42 4.48 -1.86 9.58
CA GLU A 42 3.22 -1.40 9.02
C GLU A 42 2.93 0.06 9.42
N GLN A 43 2.61 0.89 8.43
CA GLN A 43 2.27 2.29 8.65
C GLN A 43 0.94 2.64 7.97
N GLU A 44 0.14 3.48 8.63
CA GLU A 44 -1.06 4.11 8.04
C GLU A 44 -0.77 5.60 7.82
N LEU A 45 -0.96 6.08 6.59
CA LEU A 45 -0.81 7.48 6.21
C LEU A 45 -2.18 8.08 5.91
N SER A 46 -2.39 9.32 6.33
CA SER A 46 -3.62 10.07 6.06
C SER A 46 -3.36 11.57 6.15
N GLY A 47 -4.20 12.36 5.48
CA GLY A 47 -4.12 13.83 5.50
C GLY A 47 -4.61 14.42 4.17
N PRO A 48 -4.96 15.72 4.15
CA PRO A 48 -5.57 16.38 2.99
C PRO A 48 -4.63 16.49 1.78
N ASP A 49 -3.32 16.48 2.01
CA ASP A 49 -2.29 16.61 0.97
C ASP A 49 -1.64 15.26 0.60
N VAL A 50 -2.20 14.14 1.09
CA VAL A 50 -1.63 12.79 0.86
C VAL A 50 -2.26 12.18 -0.39
N ASP A 51 -1.54 12.24 -1.51
CA ASP A 51 -1.93 11.57 -2.76
C ASP A 51 -1.15 10.26 -2.99
N GLY A 52 -1.70 9.38 -3.83
CA GLY A 52 -1.14 8.05 -4.06
C GLY A 52 0.24 8.05 -4.71
N ALA A 53 0.57 9.05 -5.55
CA ALA A 53 1.88 9.14 -6.17
C ALA A 53 2.94 9.59 -5.14
N ALA A 54 2.60 10.56 -4.29
CA ALA A 54 3.44 10.99 -3.19
C ALA A 54 3.71 9.85 -2.20
N VAL A 55 2.69 9.06 -1.85
CA VAL A 55 2.85 7.89 -0.97
C VAL A 55 3.74 6.82 -1.60
N LEU A 56 3.59 6.54 -2.90
CA LEU A 56 4.44 5.56 -3.59
C LEU A 56 5.90 6.00 -3.65
N ALA A 57 6.15 7.29 -3.91
CA ALA A 57 7.49 7.85 -3.92
C ALA A 57 8.13 7.78 -2.52
N TRP A 58 7.41 8.27 -1.50
CA TRP A 58 7.86 8.19 -0.11
C TRP A 58 8.15 6.75 0.32
N ALA A 59 7.27 5.80 0.00
CA ALA A 59 7.46 4.41 0.38
C ALA A 59 8.70 3.78 -0.29
N ALA A 60 9.03 4.18 -1.52
CA ALA A 60 10.25 3.71 -2.19
C ALA A 60 11.52 4.24 -1.51
N ASP A 61 11.54 5.52 -1.14
CA ASP A 61 12.67 6.13 -0.43
C ASP A 61 12.81 5.51 0.98
N GLU A 62 11.71 5.42 1.72
CA GLU A 62 11.66 4.87 3.07
C GLU A 62 12.06 3.38 3.11
N ALA A 63 11.66 2.59 2.10
CA ALA A 63 12.07 1.18 1.99
C ALA A 63 13.59 1.04 1.88
N THR A 64 14.22 1.96 1.14
CA THR A 64 15.69 2.00 0.98
C THR A 64 16.36 2.38 2.30
N GLU A 65 15.85 3.41 2.99
CA GLU A 65 16.40 3.86 4.28
C GLU A 65 16.29 2.79 5.36
N ARG A 66 15.20 2.00 5.35
CA ARG A 66 14.96 0.91 6.29
C ARG A 66 15.70 -0.39 5.95
N GLY A 67 16.22 -0.50 4.73
CA GLY A 67 16.75 -1.78 4.23
C GLY A 67 15.69 -2.86 4.10
N ALA A 68 14.46 -2.47 3.72
CA ALA A 68 13.39 -3.42 3.42
C ALA A 68 13.66 -4.14 2.09
N ASP A 69 13.35 -5.43 2.03
CA ASP A 69 13.53 -6.24 0.81
C ASP A 69 12.48 -5.90 -0.25
N TRP A 70 11.26 -5.57 0.17
CA TRP A 70 10.20 -5.01 -0.67
C TRP A 70 9.18 -4.25 0.17
N PHE A 71 8.31 -3.49 -0.49
CA PHE A 71 7.19 -2.82 0.15
C PHE A 71 5.89 -3.02 -0.63
N GLU A 72 4.77 -2.89 0.09
CA GLU A 72 3.43 -2.92 -0.49
C GLU A 72 2.68 -1.67 -0.05
N VAL A 73 2.05 -0.97 -1.01
CA VAL A 73 1.20 0.19 -0.74
C VAL A 73 -0.24 -0.17 -1.06
N PHE A 74 -1.15 0.18 -0.17
CA PHE A 74 -2.58 0.00 -0.30
C PHE A 74 -3.33 1.30 -0.06
N VAL A 75 -4.43 1.52 -0.77
CA VAL A 75 -5.49 2.44 -0.34
C VAL A 75 -6.47 1.66 0.53
N VAL A 76 -6.83 2.21 1.68
CA VAL A 76 -7.88 1.69 2.54
C VAL A 76 -9.23 2.13 1.98
N VAL A 77 -10.12 1.17 1.74
CA VAL A 77 -11.48 1.42 1.23
C VAL A 77 -12.50 0.81 2.17
N ASP A 78 -13.49 1.59 2.61
CA ASP A 78 -14.59 1.09 3.41
C ASP A 78 -15.82 0.94 2.51
N ARG A 79 -16.24 -0.31 2.22
CA ARG A 79 -17.42 -0.55 1.36
C ARG A 79 -18.73 -0.24 2.08
N THR A 80 -18.76 -0.54 3.37
CA THR A 80 -19.81 -0.21 4.33
C THR A 80 -19.15 0.08 5.68
N PRO A 81 -19.81 0.77 6.63
CA PRO A 81 -19.23 1.03 7.94
C PRO A 81 -18.79 -0.27 8.64
N GLY A 82 -17.48 -0.40 8.89
CA GLY A 82 -16.87 -1.59 9.51
C GLY A 82 -16.37 -2.67 8.53
N ASP A 83 -16.63 -2.52 7.23
CA ASP A 83 -16.12 -3.41 6.17
C ASP A 83 -14.91 -2.79 5.47
N ARG A 84 -13.77 -2.87 6.16
CA ARG A 84 -12.49 -2.31 5.70
C ARG A 84 -11.79 -3.25 4.72
N GLY A 85 -11.57 -2.77 3.51
CA GLY A 85 -10.80 -3.42 2.46
C GLY A 85 -9.53 -2.65 2.08
N LEU A 86 -8.70 -3.28 1.26
CA LEU A 86 -7.46 -2.72 0.73
C LEU A 86 -7.43 -2.83 -0.79
N VAL A 87 -7.09 -1.75 -1.47
CA VAL A 87 -6.77 -1.72 -2.90
C VAL A 87 -5.26 -1.59 -3.03
N ARG A 88 -4.60 -2.59 -3.60
CA ARG A 88 -3.14 -2.57 -3.79
C ARG A 88 -2.75 -1.59 -4.90
N LEU A 89 -1.74 -0.76 -4.64
CA LEU A 89 -1.16 0.18 -5.61
C LEU A 89 0.19 -0.28 -6.17
N THR A 90 0.90 -1.16 -5.47
CA THR A 90 2.14 -1.77 -5.97
C THR A 90 1.85 -3.03 -6.80
N PRO A 91 2.76 -3.44 -7.71
CA PRO A 91 2.66 -4.72 -8.40
C PRO A 91 2.59 -5.91 -7.42
N LEU A 92 2.02 -7.02 -7.87
CA LEU A 92 2.18 -8.30 -7.18
C LEU A 92 3.65 -8.75 -7.33
N ARG A 93 4.23 -9.19 -6.22
CA ARG A 93 5.54 -9.86 -6.21
C ARG A 93 5.41 -11.29 -6.72
#